data_AF-A0A816HE25-F1
#
_entry.id   AF-A0A816HE25-F1
#
_cell.length_a   1.000
_cell.length_b   1.000
_cell.length_c   1.000
_cell.angle_alpha   90.00
_cell.angle_beta   90.00
_cell.angle_gamma   90.00
#
_symmetry.space_group_name_H-M   'P 1'
#
loop_
_entity.id
_entity.type
_entity.pdbx_description
1 polymer ?
#
loop_
_entity_poly.entity_id
_entity_poly.type
_entity_poly.pdbx_seq_one_letter_code
_entity_poly.pdbx_strand_id
1 'polypeptide(L)'
;MKIDRSKLKKYLPEPPADCKLFIDKLKSCDRKELHELLKPITIWHIGKCELYHWIDALDLFDSILEEACIKTGTWMLNCDKPENAELKILVLDILHFTALLIEHSYSRHLYNSIEYLIMLLQSSDVHIVLGVLSLLYVFSKRSNFITRLQHDKKQALIGRLIFLA
;
A
#
# COMPACT_ATOMS: atom_id res chain seq x y z
N MET A 1 -5.33 -8.32 2.34
CA MET A 1 -6.34 -8.65 1.32
C MET A 1 -6.42 -10.17 1.23
N LYS A 2 -7.29 -10.74 0.39
CA LYS A 2 -7.12 -12.13 -0.07
C LYS A 2 -7.30 -12.11 -1.58
N ILE A 3 -6.17 -12.12 -2.31
CA ILE A 3 -6.21 -12.24 -3.77
C ILE A 3 -6.66 -13.66 -4.12
N ASP A 4 -7.62 -13.76 -5.04
CA ASP A 4 -8.10 -15.04 -5.56
C ASP A 4 -6.99 -15.74 -6.36
N ARG A 5 -6.25 -16.62 -5.67
CA ARG A 5 -5.11 -17.38 -6.22
C ARG A 5 -5.54 -18.35 -7.32
N SER A 6 -6.84 -18.62 -7.49
CA SER A 6 -7.34 -19.55 -8.52
C SER A 6 -7.14 -19.03 -9.95
N LYS A 7 -7.12 -17.70 -10.13
CA LYS A 7 -6.94 -17.05 -11.45
C LYS A 7 -5.47 -16.98 -11.91
N LEU A 8 -4.52 -17.35 -11.05
CA LEU A 8 -3.08 -17.19 -11.26
C LEU A 8 -2.39 -18.47 -11.78
N LYS A 9 -3.10 -19.60 -11.93
CA LYS A 9 -2.51 -20.94 -12.13
C LYS A 9 -1.88 -21.24 -13.51
N LYS A 10 -1.73 -20.30 -14.44
CA LYS A 10 -1.04 -20.55 -15.72
C LYS A 10 0.39 -20.00 -15.69
N TYR A 11 1.36 -20.89 -15.46
CA TYR A 11 2.80 -20.73 -15.66
C TYR A 11 3.35 -19.32 -15.32
N LEU A 12 3.47 -19.06 -14.03
CA LEU A 12 3.99 -17.80 -13.54
C LEU A 12 5.52 -17.89 -13.38
N PRO A 13 6.30 -16.99 -13.98
CA PRO A 13 7.77 -17.00 -13.87
C PRO A 13 8.20 -16.77 -12.41
N GLU A 14 9.23 -17.48 -11.94
CA GLU A 14 9.73 -17.26 -10.58
C GLU A 14 10.25 -15.83 -10.39
N PRO A 15 10.10 -15.25 -9.18
CA PRO A 15 10.69 -13.94 -8.88
C PRO A 15 12.22 -14.02 -8.98
N PRO A 16 12.90 -12.93 -9.37
CA PRO A 16 14.35 -12.82 -9.24
C PRO A 16 14.81 -13.18 -7.81
N ALA A 17 16.00 -13.78 -7.66
CA ALA A 17 16.47 -14.27 -6.36
C ALA A 17 16.46 -13.18 -5.27
N ASP A 18 16.92 -11.98 -5.59
CA ASP A 18 16.92 -10.84 -4.67
C ASP A 18 15.50 -10.41 -4.26
N CYS A 19 14.55 -10.49 -5.20
CA CYS A 19 13.13 -10.21 -4.95
C CYS A 19 12.55 -11.26 -3.98
N LYS A 20 12.84 -12.54 -4.22
CA LYS A 20 12.39 -13.65 -3.37
C LYS A 20 12.94 -13.51 -1.95
N LEU A 21 14.25 -13.30 -1.81
CA LEU A 21 14.91 -13.12 -0.52
C LEU A 21 14.31 -11.95 0.27
N PHE A 22 14.03 -10.85 -0.42
CA PHE A 22 13.44 -9.68 0.23
C PHE A 22 11.99 -9.92 0.66
N ILE A 23 11.17 -10.57 -0.17
CA ILE A 23 9.81 -10.96 0.18
C ILE A 23 9.81 -11.93 1.38
N ASP A 24 10.69 -12.93 1.37
CA ASP A 24 10.80 -13.89 2.47
C ASP A 24 11.22 -13.20 3.77
N LYS A 25 12.14 -12.23 3.70
CA LYS A 25 12.53 -11.42 4.86
C LYS A 25 11.35 -10.61 5.40
N LEU A 26 10.60 -9.91 4.54
CA LEU A 26 9.40 -9.15 4.92
C LEU A 26 8.37 -10.02 5.66
N LYS A 27 8.18 -11.27 5.21
CA LYS A 27 7.22 -12.21 5.81
C LYS A 27 7.63 -12.70 7.20
N SER A 28 8.92 -12.61 7.54
CA SER A 28 9.45 -13.01 8.84
C SER A 28 9.52 -11.88 9.87
N CYS A 29 9.40 -10.62 9.42
CA CYS A 29 9.57 -9.46 10.29
C CYS A 29 8.39 -9.27 11.25
N ASP A 30 8.69 -8.91 12.50
CA ASP A 30 7.73 -8.22 13.36
C ASP A 30 7.55 -6.74 12.94
N ARG A 31 6.69 -5.98 13.64
CA ARG A 31 6.42 -4.58 13.26
C ARG A 31 7.62 -3.65 13.40
N LYS A 32 8.48 -3.86 14.40
CA LYS A 32 9.68 -3.05 14.62
C LYS A 32 10.72 -3.37 13.55
N GLU A 33 10.91 -4.66 13.29
CA GLU A 33 11.78 -5.14 12.20
C GLU A 33 11.29 -4.68 10.84
N LEU A 34 9.97 -4.57 10.64
CA LEU A 34 9.39 -4.09 9.40
C LEU A 34 9.72 -2.61 9.15
N HIS A 35 9.61 -1.75 10.18
CA HIS A 35 10.07 -0.36 10.10
C HIS A 35 11.55 -0.28 9.70
N GLU A 36 12.42 -0.98 10.42
CA GLU A 36 13.86 -0.97 10.16
C GLU A 36 14.22 -1.53 8.78
N LEU A 37 13.41 -2.45 8.25
CA LEU A 37 13.60 -3.00 6.91
C LEU A 37 13.15 -2.05 5.80
N LEU A 38 12.02 -1.35 5.99
CA LEU A 38 11.42 -0.48 4.96
C LEU A 38 12.04 0.92 4.94
N LYS A 39 12.37 1.50 6.10
CA LYS A 39 12.93 2.85 6.25
C LYS A 39 14.12 3.19 5.34
N PRO A 40 15.15 2.32 5.16
CA PRO A 40 16.28 2.66 4.30
C PRO A 40 15.94 2.63 2.80
N ILE A 41 14.78 2.12 2.41
CA ILE A 41 14.39 1.92 1.00
C ILE A 41 13.79 3.21 0.47
N THR A 42 14.65 4.14 0.05
CA THR A 42 14.23 5.38 -0.60
C THR A 42 14.24 5.28 -2.13
N ILE A 43 14.90 4.25 -2.67
CA ILE A 43 15.05 3.99 -4.11
C ILE A 43 14.79 2.51 -4.37
N TRP A 44 14.18 2.20 -5.51
CA TRP A 44 13.95 0.82 -5.91
C TRP A 44 15.23 0.19 -6.48
N HIS A 45 15.79 -0.79 -5.76
CA HIS A 45 17.02 -1.49 -6.13
C HIS A 45 16.79 -2.86 -6.78
N ILE A 46 15.58 -3.39 -6.69
CA ILE A 46 15.22 -4.67 -7.31
C ILE A 46 14.93 -4.41 -8.80
N GLY A 47 15.22 -5.37 -9.68
CA GLY A 47 14.74 -5.30 -11.06
C GLY A 47 13.20 -5.15 -11.12
N LYS A 48 12.65 -4.80 -12.28
CA LYS A 48 11.18 -4.81 -12.43
C LYS A 48 10.62 -6.19 -12.08
N CYS A 49 9.55 -6.24 -11.31
CA CYS A 49 8.97 -7.48 -10.79
C CYS A 49 7.47 -7.59 -11.10
N GLU A 50 6.90 -8.77 -10.95
CA GLU A 50 5.45 -8.94 -11.06
C GLU A 50 4.79 -8.69 -9.70
N LEU A 51 3.70 -7.91 -9.66
CA LEU A 51 3.05 -7.58 -8.39
C LEU A 51 2.51 -8.82 -7.66
N TYR A 52 2.18 -9.90 -8.37
CA TYR A 52 1.68 -11.12 -7.73
C TYR A 52 2.73 -11.83 -6.85
N HIS A 53 4.03 -11.57 -7.05
CA HIS A 53 5.05 -12.11 -6.14
C HIS A 53 4.94 -11.51 -4.73
N TRP A 54 4.36 -10.32 -4.63
CA TRP A 54 4.30 -9.53 -3.40
C TRP A 54 2.99 -9.70 -2.63
N ILE A 55 2.10 -10.61 -3.05
CA ILE A 55 0.76 -10.77 -2.45
C ILE A 55 0.84 -10.95 -0.94
N ASP A 56 1.71 -11.83 -0.45
CA ASP A 56 1.80 -12.09 0.99
C ASP A 56 2.34 -10.86 1.77
N ALA A 57 3.23 -10.06 1.16
CA ALA A 57 3.70 -8.81 1.75
C ALA A 57 2.63 -7.72 1.73
N LEU A 58 1.87 -7.61 0.64
CA LEU A 58 0.72 -6.71 0.53
C LEU A 58 -0.40 -7.10 1.50
N ASP A 59 -0.62 -8.39 1.73
CA ASP A 59 -1.57 -8.89 2.72
C ASP A 59 -1.15 -8.53 4.15
N LEU A 60 0.15 -8.58 4.47
CA LEU A 60 0.69 -8.07 5.72
C LEU A 60 0.45 -6.56 5.85
N PHE A 61 0.75 -5.77 4.81
CA PHE A 61 0.53 -4.33 4.81
C PHE A 61 -0.94 -3.98 5.02
N ASP A 62 -1.86 -4.73 4.42
CA ASP A 62 -3.29 -4.51 4.60
C ASP A 62 -3.74 -4.65 6.03
N SER A 63 -3.19 -5.61 6.79
CA SER A 63 -3.53 -5.75 8.21
C SER A 63 -3.13 -4.51 9.03
N ILE A 64 -2.02 -3.86 8.66
CA ILE A 64 -1.53 -2.64 9.31
C ILE A 64 -2.35 -1.43 8.86
N LEU A 65 -2.66 -1.33 7.56
CA LEU A 65 -3.50 -0.27 7.01
C LEU A 65 -4.93 -0.36 7.56
N GLU A 66 -5.48 -1.56 7.73
CA GLU A 66 -6.77 -1.79 8.35
C GLU A 66 -6.80 -1.27 9.78
N GLU A 67 -5.80 -1.63 10.59
CA GLU A 67 -5.66 -1.14 11.96
C GLU A 67 -5.53 0.39 12.01
N ALA A 68 -4.75 0.99 11.11
CA ALA A 68 -4.59 2.44 11.01
C ALA A 68 -5.91 3.14 10.68
N CYS A 69 -6.73 2.53 9.84
CA CYS A 69 -8.01 3.06 9.39
C CYS A 69 -9.16 2.90 10.39
N ILE A 70 -8.97 2.20 11.51
CA ILE A 70 -10.01 2.08 12.54
C ILE A 70 -10.40 3.47 13.02
N LYS A 71 -11.70 3.79 12.93
CA LYS A 71 -12.23 5.07 13.41
C LYS A 71 -12.22 5.08 14.93
N THR A 72 -11.65 6.13 15.49
CA THR A 72 -11.59 6.37 16.93
C THR A 72 -12.29 7.70 17.22
N GLY A 73 -13.37 7.65 18.01
CA GLY A 73 -14.27 8.79 18.11
C GLY A 73 -14.91 9.17 16.76
N THR A 74 -15.34 10.43 16.63
CA THR A 74 -16.17 10.86 15.48
C THR A 74 -15.36 11.17 14.22
N TRP A 75 -14.10 11.60 14.35
CA TRP A 75 -13.34 12.20 13.23
C TRP A 75 -11.86 11.82 13.16
N MET A 76 -11.40 10.85 13.93
CA MET A 76 -9.96 10.53 14.03
C MET A 76 -9.69 9.08 13.63
N LEU A 77 -8.67 8.88 12.80
CA LEU A 77 -8.19 7.53 12.49
C LEU A 77 -7.26 7.04 13.61
N ASN A 78 -7.14 5.72 13.77
CA ASN A 78 -6.30 5.15 14.81
C ASN A 78 -4.83 5.57 14.65
N CYS A 79 -4.33 5.75 13.42
CA CYS A 79 -2.97 6.25 13.16
C CYS A 79 -2.76 7.74 13.49
N ASP A 80 -3.83 8.51 13.69
CA ASP A 80 -3.72 9.95 14.00
C ASP A 80 -3.49 10.19 15.50
N LYS A 81 -3.73 9.17 16.32
CA LYS A 81 -3.59 9.24 17.76
C LYS A 81 -2.13 9.44 18.19
N PRO A 82 -1.82 10.37 19.11
CA PRO A 82 -0.47 10.55 19.63
C PRO A 82 0.12 9.27 20.23
N GLU A 83 -0.70 8.44 20.88
CA GLU A 83 -0.27 7.15 21.44
C GLU A 83 0.14 6.11 20.38
N ASN A 84 -0.28 6.30 19.12
CA ASN A 84 -0.02 5.39 18.00
C ASN A 84 1.04 5.93 17.03
N ALA A 85 2.00 6.71 17.53
CA ALA A 85 3.07 7.28 16.72
C ALA A 85 3.87 6.22 15.92
N GLU A 86 4.12 5.04 16.51
CA GLU A 86 4.80 3.93 15.83
C GLU A 86 3.98 3.37 14.66
N LEU A 87 2.65 3.23 14.84
CA LEU A 87 1.74 2.80 13.76
C LEU A 87 1.75 3.81 12.62
N LYS A 88 1.73 5.11 12.92
CA LYS A 88 1.79 6.17 11.92
C LYS A 88 3.06 6.07 11.07
N ILE A 89 4.21 5.89 11.71
CA ILE A 89 5.50 5.72 11.02
C ILE A 89 5.43 4.52 10.08
N LEU A 90 4.91 3.39 10.56
CA LEU A 90 4.80 2.18 9.76
C LEU A 90 3.86 2.34 8.56
N VAL A 91 2.76 3.07 8.72
CA VAL A 91 1.85 3.41 7.59
C VAL A 91 2.58 4.24 6.54
N LEU A 92 3.39 5.22 6.95
CA LEU A 92 4.17 6.03 6.01
C LEU A 92 5.20 5.18 5.25
N ASP A 93 5.90 4.28 5.94
CA ASP A 93 6.85 3.36 5.30
C ASP A 93 6.15 2.44 4.29
N ILE A 94 4.98 1.91 4.65
CA ILE A 94 4.16 1.05 3.78
C ILE A 94 3.69 1.83 2.55
N LEU A 95 3.19 3.05 2.71
CA LEU A 95 2.74 3.90 1.60
C LEU A 95 3.90 4.22 0.66
N HIS A 96 5.06 4.58 1.21
CA HIS A 96 6.27 4.87 0.45
C HIS A 96 6.76 3.65 -0.32
N PHE A 97 6.92 2.52 0.37
CA PHE A 97 7.37 1.27 -0.24
C PHE A 97 6.39 0.78 -1.32
N THR A 98 5.08 0.86 -1.06
CA THR A 98 4.05 0.48 -2.03
C THR A 98 4.12 1.37 -3.28
N ALA A 99 4.41 2.66 -3.13
CA ALA A 99 4.59 3.56 -4.28
C ALA A 99 5.78 3.11 -5.15
N LEU A 100 6.92 2.80 -4.54
CA LEU A 100 8.09 2.27 -5.26
C LEU A 100 7.79 0.93 -5.93
N LEU A 101 7.16 0.00 -5.21
CA LEU A 101 6.78 -1.31 -5.75
C LEU A 101 5.84 -1.16 -6.94
N ILE A 102 4.81 -0.31 -6.85
CA ILE A 102 3.88 -0.07 -7.96
C ILE A 102 4.61 0.60 -9.13
N GLU A 103 5.50 1.55 -8.88
CA GLU A 103 6.28 2.18 -9.96
C GLU A 103 7.08 1.16 -10.76
N HIS A 104 7.69 0.19 -10.08
CA HIS A 104 8.60 -0.78 -10.67
C HIS A 104 7.99 -2.18 -10.90
N SER A 105 6.67 -2.34 -10.83
CA SER A 105 6.00 -3.62 -11.07
C SER A 105 5.18 -3.72 -12.35
N TYR A 106 4.89 -4.95 -12.76
CA TYR A 106 3.87 -5.32 -13.75
C TYR A 106 2.60 -5.80 -13.05
N SER A 107 1.52 -6.02 -13.82
CA SER A 107 0.26 -6.57 -13.31
C SER A 107 -0.37 -5.76 -12.15
N ARG A 108 -0.20 -4.43 -12.17
CA ARG A 108 -0.67 -3.49 -11.12
C ARG A 108 -2.17 -3.54 -10.82
N HIS A 109 -2.97 -4.08 -11.74
CA HIS A 109 -4.41 -4.29 -11.54
C HIS A 109 -4.74 -5.30 -10.42
N LEU A 110 -3.74 -6.06 -9.95
CA LEU A 110 -3.87 -6.97 -8.82
C LEU A 110 -3.89 -6.26 -7.46
N TYR A 111 -3.47 -4.99 -7.40
CA TYR A 111 -3.63 -4.21 -6.18
C TYR A 111 -5.12 -4.01 -5.88
N ASN A 112 -5.54 -4.23 -4.63
CA ASN A 112 -6.94 -4.17 -4.23
C ASN A 112 -7.10 -3.71 -2.77
N SER A 113 -6.23 -2.79 -2.35
CA SER A 113 -6.23 -2.18 -1.01
C SER A 113 -6.63 -0.69 -1.06
N ILE A 114 -7.39 -0.33 -2.11
CA ILE A 114 -7.77 1.06 -2.38
C ILE A 114 -8.75 1.61 -1.32
N GLU A 115 -9.54 0.77 -0.65
CA GLU A 115 -10.41 1.22 0.44
C GLU A 115 -9.61 1.90 1.56
N TYR A 116 -8.48 1.33 1.99
CA TYR A 116 -7.66 1.92 3.03
C TYR A 116 -7.03 3.23 2.59
N LEU A 117 -6.61 3.34 1.32
CA LEU A 117 -6.12 4.61 0.77
C LEU A 117 -7.22 5.70 0.81
N ILE A 118 -8.44 5.37 0.42
CA ILE A 118 -9.58 6.30 0.47
C ILE A 118 -9.88 6.74 1.92
N MET A 119 -9.78 5.81 2.88
CA MET A 119 -9.97 6.12 4.30
C MET A 119 -8.84 7.00 4.85
N LEU A 120 -7.58 6.71 4.51
CA LEU A 120 -6.41 7.48 4.96
C LEU A 120 -6.38 8.91 4.41
N LEU A 121 -7.06 9.22 3.29
CA LEU A 121 -7.28 10.60 2.84
C LEU A 121 -8.08 11.44 3.85
N GLN A 122 -8.71 10.82 4.85
CA GLN A 122 -9.40 11.50 5.94
C GLN A 122 -8.50 11.73 7.18
N SER A 123 -7.25 11.30 7.14
CA SER A 123 -6.31 11.49 8.25
C SER A 123 -6.14 12.99 8.55
N SER A 124 -6.01 13.30 9.83
CA SER A 124 -5.64 14.64 10.30
C SER A 124 -4.14 14.94 10.16
N ASP A 125 -3.31 13.94 9.88
CA ASP A 125 -1.87 14.09 9.64
C ASP A 125 -1.58 14.30 8.14
N VAL A 126 -1.00 15.46 7.81
CA VAL A 126 -0.69 15.82 6.42
C VAL A 126 0.30 14.87 5.75
N HIS A 127 1.20 14.23 6.50
CA HIS A 127 2.17 13.30 5.93
C HIS A 127 1.49 12.02 5.45
N ILE A 128 0.46 11.55 6.17
CA ILE A 128 -0.35 10.40 5.76
C ILE A 128 -1.08 10.73 4.45
N VAL A 129 -1.75 11.89 4.41
CA VAL A 129 -2.46 12.34 3.20
C VAL A 129 -1.50 12.46 2.01
N LEU A 130 -0.33 13.07 2.19
CA LEU A 130 0.70 13.19 1.15
C LEU A 130 1.23 11.82 0.69
N GLY A 131 1.44 10.87 1.61
CA GLY A 131 1.85 9.51 1.28
C GLY A 131 0.83 8.80 0.39
N VAL A 132 -0.46 8.94 0.71
CA VAL A 132 -1.55 8.40 -0.11
C VAL A 132 -1.59 9.07 -1.49
N LEU A 133 -1.51 10.40 -1.54
CA LEU A 133 -1.53 11.15 -2.81
C LEU A 133 -0.35 10.76 -3.71
N SER A 134 0.84 10.55 -3.14
CA SER A 134 2.02 10.08 -3.87
C SER A 134 1.79 8.71 -4.51
N LEU A 135 1.22 7.76 -3.75
CA LEU A 135 0.87 6.44 -4.27
C LEU A 135 -0.21 6.52 -5.38
N LEU A 136 -1.25 7.33 -5.19
CA LEU A 136 -2.28 7.56 -6.21
C LEU A 136 -1.70 8.21 -7.48
N TYR A 137 -0.74 9.12 -7.34
CA TYR A 137 -0.03 9.72 -8.46
C TYR A 137 0.77 8.66 -9.24
N VAL A 138 1.48 7.76 -8.55
CA VAL A 138 2.18 6.64 -9.21
C VAL A 138 1.20 5.75 -9.96
N PHE A 139 0.06 5.39 -9.37
CA PHE A 139 -0.98 4.64 -10.06
C PHE A 139 -1.48 5.36 -11.31
N SER A 140 -1.70 6.67 -11.23
CA SER A 140 -2.15 7.49 -12.37
C SER A 140 -1.13 7.53 -13.50
N LYS A 141 0.17 7.64 -13.17
CA LYS A 141 1.27 7.73 -14.12
C LYS A 141 1.61 6.39 -14.76
N ARG A 142 1.50 5.30 -14.00
CA ARG A 142 2.02 3.98 -14.39
C ARG A 142 0.94 2.96 -14.73
N SER A 143 -0.34 3.27 -14.54
CA SER A 143 -1.41 2.31 -14.77
C SER A 143 -2.73 2.97 -15.13
N ASN A 144 -3.67 2.18 -15.65
CA ASN A 144 -5.08 2.55 -15.74
C ASN A 144 -5.88 2.04 -14.52
N PHE A 145 -5.20 1.81 -13.38
CA PHE A 145 -5.83 1.28 -12.17
C PHE A 145 -7.00 2.15 -11.71
N ILE A 146 -6.77 3.46 -11.58
CA ILE A 146 -7.80 4.41 -11.10
C ILE A 146 -8.98 4.49 -12.08
N THR A 147 -8.74 4.44 -13.38
CA THR A 147 -9.83 4.50 -14.37
C THR A 147 -10.67 3.22 -14.41
N ARG A 148 -10.11 2.09 -13.98
CA ARG A 148 -10.77 0.77 -13.88
C ARG A 148 -11.35 0.45 -12.51
N LEU A 149 -11.24 1.37 -11.53
CA LEU A 149 -11.89 1.20 -10.23
C LEU A 149 -13.40 1.01 -10.40
N GLN A 150 -13.98 0.18 -9.53
CA GLN A 150 -15.43 0.07 -9.40
C GLN A 150 -16.05 1.45 -9.16
N HIS A 151 -17.24 1.67 -9.69
CA HIS A 151 -17.91 2.98 -9.70
C HIS A 151 -17.96 3.59 -8.29
N ASP A 152 -18.38 2.82 -7.28
CA ASP A 152 -18.52 3.32 -5.91
C ASP A 152 -17.20 3.74 -5.28
N LYS A 153 -16.15 2.93 -5.45
CA LYS A 153 -14.79 3.24 -4.97
C LYS A 153 -14.22 4.47 -5.69
N LYS A 154 -14.49 4.61 -6.99
CA LYS A 154 -14.07 5.77 -7.79
C LYS A 154 -14.77 7.05 -7.33
N GLN A 155 -16.09 7.01 -7.09
CA GLN A 155 -16.85 8.15 -6.57
C GLN A 155 -16.37 8.55 -5.18
N ALA A 156 -16.14 7.57 -4.29
CA ALA A 156 -15.59 7.83 -2.96
C ALA A 156 -14.21 8.50 -3.03
N LEU A 157 -13.31 8.01 -3.90
CA LEU A 157 -11.99 8.60 -4.12
C LEU A 157 -12.11 10.05 -4.64
N ILE A 158 -12.89 10.28 -5.68
CA ILE A 158 -13.08 11.62 -6.25
C ILE A 158 -13.67 12.57 -5.22
N GLY A 159 -14.69 12.13 -4.48
CA GLY A 159 -15.28 12.91 -3.40
C GLY A 159 -14.23 13.35 -2.38
N ARG A 160 -13.36 12.44 -1.92
CA ARG A 160 -12.26 12.77 -1.00
C ARG A 160 -11.25 13.75 -1.59
N LEU A 161 -10.84 13.55 -2.85
CA LEU A 161 -9.87 14.43 -3.51
C LEU A 161 -10.41 15.85 -3.71
N ILE A 162 -11.72 16.01 -3.97
CA ILE A 162 -12.34 17.33 -4.09
C ILE A 162 -12.30 18.10 -2.77
N PHE A 163 -12.47 17.42 -1.63
CA PHE A 163 -12.39 18.09 -0.31
C PHE A 163 -10.96 18.53 0.07
N LEU A 164 -9.93 18.09 -0.66
CA LEU A 164 -8.52 18.48 -0.44
C LEU A 164 -8.07 19.65 -1.33
N ALA A 165 -8.86 20.02 -2.35
CA ALA A 165 -8.58 21.10 -3.29
C ALA A 165 -9.24 22.41 -2.86
#